data_AF-A0A7L2EKA8-F1
#
_entry.id   AF-A0A7L2EKA8-F1
#
_cell.length_a   1.000
_cell.length_b   1.000
_cell.length_c   1.000
_cell.angle_alpha   90.00
_cell.angle_beta   90.00
_cell.angle_gamma   90.00
#
_symmetry.space_group_name_H-M   'P 1'
#
loop_
_entity.id
_entity.type
_entity.pdbx_description
1 polymer ?
#
loop_
_entity_poly.entity_id
_entity_poly.type
_entity_poly.pdbx_seq_one_letter_code
_entity_poly.pdbx_strand_id
1 'polypeptide(L)'
;IANTLPWWYFGPDNTGDVMTLRHLTGLQSFVSSMTTVHLVTADGSFDCQGNPGEQEALVSPLHYCETITALMILGTGGSFVLKMFTLFEHCSVNLLFLLNCSFEEVHVFKPATSKAGNSEAYVVCLRYVGRENLHLLLPKMMQNFGTEMINKALFSQHILPESFLKTHEECCMFFHKCQVETISENIRLFECMEEAEQRKLNKLRDCAAEFFIRKFHMKPIGRNNWLVKKSQAGCSMNAKWFGQRNKYFSTYNERRIMETMTWNDKVAKGYFYHWAEEHSLNNAGNMCILEGSFSNLECSFWYILEGKRLPRVKCSPFCDVQVLENLNEAVKELGRGRLKCRSMLQPCRSCEVLPGELILEKVSDLSRCHQEFLSESCGDQFKCFVVGFPSLCDTESQPNMEIKPMDSPTLLTFSFSLLYDGEPKYQQQLLECVLHSLAQLAAGDALVLPLLSCLTRFTAGLVFILHCCFRSIAFVCPTSREPLRTGAALLCVGYRGIPAPVVEYLQHLNALMRSLLDTDSPQQVLQFVPMEILLQGKLLEFLGDLNAAIAKRQLHLIVQAQQQQMASGIPL
;
A
#
# COMPACT_ATOMS: atom_id res chain seq x y z
N ILE A 1 9.59 -0.05 -9.61
CA ILE A 1 8.23 0.52 -9.53
C ILE A 1 8.26 2.03 -9.71
N ALA A 2 8.90 2.81 -8.83
CA ALA A 2 8.97 4.28 -8.96
C ALA A 2 9.41 4.75 -10.37
N ASN A 3 10.53 4.24 -10.88
CA ASN A 3 11.04 4.61 -12.22
C ASN A 3 10.15 4.22 -13.41
N THR A 4 9.10 3.44 -13.18
CA THR A 4 8.16 3.01 -14.23
C THR A 4 6.79 3.69 -14.11
N LEU A 5 6.50 4.40 -13.01
CA LEU A 5 5.19 5.02 -12.76
C LEU A 5 4.66 5.92 -13.89
N PRO A 6 5.48 6.69 -14.63
CA PRO A 6 4.99 7.46 -15.78
C PRO A 6 4.34 6.63 -16.89
N TRP A 7 4.61 5.32 -16.90
CA TRP A 7 4.03 4.36 -17.85
C TRP A 7 2.83 3.60 -17.28
N TRP A 8 2.37 3.95 -16.07
CA TRP A 8 1.24 3.29 -15.42
C TRP A 8 -0.03 4.09 -15.70
N TYR A 9 -1.03 3.40 -16.24
CA TYR A 9 -2.33 4.00 -16.49
C TYR A 9 -3.35 3.54 -15.43
N PHE A 10 -3.66 4.43 -14.48
CA PHE A 10 -4.62 4.16 -13.41
C PHE A 10 -6.05 4.61 -13.74
N GLY A 11 -6.30 5.07 -14.97
CA GLY A 11 -7.60 5.59 -15.36
C GLY A 11 -7.91 6.99 -14.84
N PRO A 12 -9.05 7.55 -15.26
CA PRO A 12 -9.44 8.93 -14.96
C PRO A 12 -9.87 9.17 -13.51
N ASP A 13 -10.12 8.13 -12.74
CA ASP A 13 -10.41 8.22 -11.30
C ASP A 13 -9.27 7.68 -10.42
N ASN A 14 -8.16 7.32 -11.06
CA ASN A 14 -6.92 6.83 -10.46
C ASN A 14 -7.09 5.53 -9.63
N THR A 15 -8.12 4.74 -9.89
CA THR A 15 -8.38 3.46 -9.21
C THR A 15 -7.60 2.29 -9.81
N GLY A 16 -7.30 2.35 -11.12
CA GLY A 16 -6.71 1.26 -11.87
C GLY A 16 -7.66 0.08 -12.10
N ASP A 17 -8.98 0.30 -12.02
CA ASP A 17 -9.97 -0.77 -12.16
C ASP A 17 -10.16 -1.18 -13.63
N VAL A 18 -9.40 -2.18 -14.04
CA VAL A 18 -9.43 -2.78 -15.38
C VAL A 18 -10.79 -3.39 -15.75
N MET A 19 -11.67 -3.63 -14.77
CA MET A 19 -12.99 -4.23 -15.00
C MET A 19 -14.06 -3.20 -15.37
N THR A 20 -13.69 -1.95 -15.62
CA THR A 20 -14.62 -0.91 -16.06
C THR A 20 -14.34 -0.45 -17.49
N LEU A 21 -15.40 -0.29 -18.28
CA LEU A 21 -15.28 0.11 -19.70
C LEU A 21 -14.55 1.45 -19.89
N ARG A 22 -14.71 2.39 -18.94
CA ARG A 22 -14.01 3.69 -18.99
C ARG A 22 -12.49 3.52 -18.92
N HIS A 23 -12.01 2.55 -18.15
CA HIS A 23 -10.58 2.25 -18.07
C HIS A 23 -10.07 1.59 -19.36
N LEU A 24 -10.84 0.67 -19.94
CA LEU A 24 -10.51 0.09 -21.25
C LEU A 24 -10.35 1.18 -22.33
N THR A 25 -11.36 2.02 -22.53
CA THR A 25 -11.32 3.07 -23.56
C THR A 25 -10.17 4.06 -23.34
N GLY A 26 -9.92 4.43 -22.08
CA GLY A 26 -8.83 5.33 -21.76
C GLY A 26 -7.45 4.67 -21.90
N LEU A 27 -7.32 3.37 -21.62
CA LEU A 27 -6.08 2.63 -21.87
C LEU A 27 -5.81 2.52 -23.38
N GLN A 28 -6.82 2.26 -24.20
CA GLN A 28 -6.70 2.30 -25.66
C GLN A 28 -6.17 3.66 -26.14
N SER A 29 -6.70 4.74 -25.57
CA SER A 29 -6.23 6.11 -25.88
C SER A 29 -4.79 6.33 -25.42
N PHE A 30 -4.44 5.87 -24.22
CA PHE A 30 -3.08 5.95 -23.66
C PHE A 30 -2.04 5.25 -24.54
N VAL A 31 -2.35 4.04 -25.03
CA VAL A 31 -1.43 3.28 -25.90
C VAL A 31 -1.50 3.67 -27.38
N SER A 32 -2.50 4.45 -27.80
CA SER A 32 -2.69 4.81 -29.23
C SER A 32 -1.52 5.59 -29.84
N SER A 33 -0.78 6.31 -29.01
CA SER A 33 0.42 7.05 -29.41
C SER A 33 1.70 6.20 -29.43
N MET A 34 1.61 4.95 -28.95
CA MET A 34 2.74 4.03 -28.91
C MET A 34 2.87 3.28 -30.24
N THR A 35 4.05 2.70 -30.48
CA THR A 35 4.21 1.70 -31.54
C THR A 35 3.33 0.48 -31.27
N THR A 36 3.09 -0.33 -32.30
CA THR A 36 2.33 -1.58 -32.21
C THR A 36 2.69 -2.41 -30.98
N VAL A 37 1.67 -2.78 -30.20
CA VAL A 37 1.83 -3.65 -29.02
C VAL A 37 1.98 -5.08 -29.50
N HIS A 38 3.16 -5.67 -29.35
CA HIS A 38 3.47 -7.04 -29.79
C HIS A 38 3.19 -8.09 -28.71
N LEU A 39 3.14 -7.69 -27.44
CA LEU A 39 2.93 -8.58 -26.31
C LEU A 39 2.06 -7.88 -25.27
N VAL A 40 1.01 -8.57 -24.82
CA VAL A 40 0.27 -8.21 -23.61
C VAL A 40 0.43 -9.35 -22.61
N THR A 41 0.60 -9.01 -21.34
CA THR A 41 0.62 -9.98 -20.24
C THR A 41 -0.42 -9.58 -19.20
N ALA A 42 -1.20 -10.53 -18.72
CA ALA A 42 -2.21 -10.35 -17.69
C ALA A 42 -1.91 -11.30 -16.51
N ASP A 43 -1.75 -10.71 -15.33
CA ASP A 43 -1.36 -11.39 -14.09
C ASP A 43 -2.28 -11.00 -12.92
N GLY A 44 -3.49 -10.50 -13.23
CA GLY A 44 -4.49 -10.11 -12.25
C GLY A 44 -4.97 -11.27 -11.38
N SER A 45 -5.26 -10.99 -10.11
CA SER A 45 -5.92 -11.91 -9.19
C SER A 45 -6.51 -11.14 -8.01
N PHE A 46 -7.47 -11.76 -7.32
CA PHE A 46 -7.92 -11.33 -6.00
C PHE A 46 -7.28 -12.19 -4.90
N ASP A 47 -7.41 -11.74 -3.65
CA ASP A 47 -7.06 -12.57 -2.50
C ASP A 47 -8.13 -13.65 -2.31
N CYS A 48 -7.78 -14.88 -2.68
CA CYS A 48 -8.64 -16.06 -2.53
C CYS A 48 -8.16 -16.99 -1.39
N GLN A 49 -7.29 -16.53 -0.49
CA GLN A 49 -6.74 -17.40 0.57
C GLN A 49 -7.80 -17.97 1.51
N GLY A 50 -8.91 -17.25 1.70
CA GLY A 50 -10.06 -17.73 2.48
C GLY A 50 -10.83 -18.85 1.78
N ASN A 51 -10.91 -18.84 0.45
CA ASN A 51 -11.64 -19.85 -0.32
C ASN A 51 -10.89 -20.27 -1.61
N PRO A 52 -9.78 -21.02 -1.47
CA PRO A 52 -8.95 -21.38 -2.62
C PRO A 52 -9.65 -22.33 -3.61
N GLY A 53 -10.66 -23.09 -3.16
CA GLY A 53 -11.44 -23.98 -4.04
C GLY A 53 -12.30 -23.25 -5.06
N GLU A 54 -12.75 -22.03 -4.75
CA GLU A 54 -13.59 -21.19 -5.62
C GLU A 54 -12.78 -20.15 -6.41
N GLN A 55 -11.45 -20.25 -6.41
CA GLN A 55 -10.57 -19.24 -7.00
C GLN A 55 -10.88 -18.98 -8.48
N GLU A 56 -11.19 -20.03 -9.23
CA GLU A 56 -11.53 -19.92 -10.65
C GLU A 56 -12.77 -19.06 -10.89
N ALA A 57 -13.88 -19.37 -10.21
CA ALA A 57 -15.12 -18.60 -10.34
C ALA A 57 -14.94 -17.15 -9.88
N LEU A 58 -14.27 -16.93 -8.74
CA LEU A 58 -14.06 -15.60 -8.15
C LEU A 58 -13.22 -14.66 -9.04
N VAL A 59 -12.21 -15.20 -9.74
CA VAL A 59 -11.31 -14.40 -10.58
C VAL A 59 -11.80 -14.31 -12.04
N SER A 60 -12.73 -15.17 -12.46
CA SER A 60 -13.20 -15.23 -13.85
C SER A 60 -13.62 -13.89 -14.49
N PRO A 61 -14.31 -12.95 -13.80
CA PRO A 61 -14.65 -11.67 -14.41
C PRO A 61 -13.42 -10.80 -14.70
N LEU A 62 -12.39 -10.88 -13.86
CA LEU A 62 -11.13 -10.18 -14.06
C LEU A 62 -10.39 -10.73 -15.27
N HIS A 63 -10.22 -12.06 -15.36
CA HIS A 63 -9.58 -12.72 -16.51
C HIS A 63 -10.29 -12.38 -17.83
N TYR A 64 -11.62 -12.30 -17.80
CA TYR A 64 -12.40 -11.86 -18.96
C TYR A 64 -12.06 -10.42 -19.34
N CYS A 65 -12.15 -9.48 -18.39
CA CYS A 65 -11.85 -8.07 -18.67
C CYS A 65 -10.41 -7.86 -19.14
N GLU A 66 -9.43 -8.57 -18.55
CA GLU A 66 -8.04 -8.56 -18.99
C GLU A 66 -7.89 -9.11 -20.43
N THR A 67 -8.57 -10.21 -20.75
CA THR A 67 -8.56 -10.79 -22.11
C THR A 67 -9.15 -9.84 -23.13
N ILE A 68 -10.34 -9.28 -22.85
CA ILE A 68 -10.98 -8.32 -23.76
C ILE A 68 -10.09 -7.09 -23.93
N THR A 69 -9.49 -6.60 -22.84
CA THR A 69 -8.52 -5.49 -22.89
C THR A 69 -7.32 -5.82 -23.78
N ALA A 70 -6.73 -7.01 -23.62
CA ALA A 70 -5.62 -7.46 -24.44
C ALA A 70 -6.00 -7.50 -25.93
N LEU A 71 -7.13 -8.10 -26.28
CA LEU A 71 -7.63 -8.15 -27.67
C LEU A 71 -7.89 -6.76 -28.27
N MET A 72 -8.16 -5.75 -27.43
CA MET A 72 -8.46 -4.39 -27.87
C MET A 72 -7.22 -3.51 -28.08
N ILE A 73 -6.06 -3.89 -27.52
CA ILE A 73 -4.81 -3.10 -27.62
C ILE A 73 -3.69 -3.83 -28.37
N LEU A 74 -3.77 -5.15 -28.49
CA LEU A 74 -2.75 -5.97 -29.15
C LEU A 74 -2.76 -5.76 -30.66
N GLY A 75 -1.59 -5.62 -31.26
CA GLY A 75 -1.43 -5.57 -32.71
C GLY A 75 -1.59 -6.95 -33.36
N THR A 76 -2.05 -6.98 -34.62
CA THR A 76 -2.11 -8.21 -35.43
C THR A 76 -0.73 -8.90 -35.45
N GLY A 77 -0.73 -10.22 -35.30
CA GLY A 77 0.48 -11.04 -35.16
C GLY A 77 1.10 -11.03 -33.76
N GLY A 78 0.60 -10.20 -32.84
CA GLY A 78 1.07 -10.13 -31.46
C GLY A 78 0.75 -11.39 -30.63
N SER A 79 1.27 -11.44 -29.41
CA SER A 79 1.07 -12.53 -28.45
C SER A 79 0.42 -12.04 -27.15
N PHE A 80 -0.29 -12.94 -26.48
CA PHE A 80 -0.92 -12.68 -25.19
C PHE A 80 -0.61 -13.79 -24.19
N VAL A 81 -0.22 -13.42 -22.97
CA VAL A 81 -0.03 -14.38 -21.87
C VAL A 81 -0.97 -14.02 -20.73
N LEU A 82 -1.86 -14.95 -20.38
CA LEU A 82 -2.84 -14.79 -19.32
C LEU A 82 -2.57 -15.79 -18.21
N LYS A 83 -2.36 -15.32 -16.98
CA LYS A 83 -2.43 -16.21 -15.81
C LYS A 83 -3.87 -16.68 -15.62
N MET A 84 -4.04 -17.97 -15.39
CA MET A 84 -5.29 -18.60 -14.97
C MET A 84 -5.01 -19.62 -13.85
N PHE A 85 -6.06 -20.23 -13.33
CA PHE A 85 -5.97 -21.25 -12.27
C PHE A 85 -6.45 -22.60 -12.78
N THR A 86 -7.37 -23.24 -12.06
CA THR A 86 -8.16 -24.33 -12.64
C THR A 86 -8.97 -23.80 -13.83
N LEU A 87 -9.36 -24.72 -14.70
CA LEU A 87 -10.03 -24.43 -15.97
C LEU A 87 -11.32 -25.25 -16.09
N PHE A 88 -11.99 -25.55 -14.99
CA PHE A 88 -13.13 -26.48 -14.94
C PHE A 88 -14.48 -25.78 -15.18
N GLU A 89 -14.56 -24.49 -14.89
CA GLU A 89 -15.78 -23.72 -14.96
C GLU A 89 -16.12 -23.29 -16.39
N HIS A 90 -17.41 -23.18 -16.66
CA HIS A 90 -17.92 -22.80 -17.98
C HIS A 90 -17.36 -21.46 -18.49
N CYS A 91 -17.04 -20.53 -17.57
CA CYS A 91 -16.46 -19.23 -17.88
C CYS A 91 -15.02 -19.37 -18.42
N SER A 92 -14.21 -20.27 -17.84
CA SER A 92 -12.87 -20.60 -18.34
C SER A 92 -12.91 -21.29 -19.69
N VAL A 93 -13.83 -22.25 -19.87
CA VAL A 93 -14.04 -22.93 -21.17
C VAL A 93 -14.41 -21.93 -22.26
N ASN A 94 -15.36 -21.03 -21.98
CA ASN A 94 -15.76 -19.96 -22.89
C ASN A 94 -14.60 -19.02 -23.24
N LEU A 95 -13.79 -18.65 -22.25
CA LEU A 95 -12.66 -17.75 -22.43
C LEU A 95 -11.56 -18.40 -23.29
N LEU A 96 -11.22 -19.67 -23.01
CA LEU A 96 -10.27 -20.43 -23.82
C LEU A 96 -10.75 -20.60 -25.26
N PHE A 97 -12.05 -20.83 -25.47
CA PHE A 97 -12.60 -20.91 -26.82
C PHE A 97 -12.52 -19.56 -27.55
N LEU A 98 -12.84 -18.44 -26.87
CA LEU A 98 -12.64 -17.10 -27.43
C LEU A 98 -11.18 -16.88 -27.87
N LEU A 99 -10.23 -17.27 -27.02
CA LEU A 99 -8.80 -17.18 -27.33
C LEU A 99 -8.44 -18.06 -28.55
N ASN A 100 -8.98 -19.27 -28.63
CA ASN A 100 -8.76 -20.17 -29.78
C ASN A 100 -9.34 -19.59 -31.09
N CYS A 101 -10.44 -18.82 -31.02
CA CYS A 101 -10.95 -18.08 -32.17
C CYS A 101 -10.14 -16.80 -32.50
N SER A 102 -9.33 -16.31 -31.56
CA SER A 102 -8.65 -15.02 -31.67
C SER A 102 -7.16 -15.14 -32.02
N PHE A 103 -6.56 -16.32 -31.88
CA PHE A 103 -5.15 -16.55 -32.08
C PHE A 103 -4.95 -17.81 -32.91
N GLU A 104 -3.86 -17.86 -33.69
CA GLU A 104 -3.55 -19.06 -34.47
C GLU A 104 -3.13 -20.25 -33.60
N GLU A 105 -2.54 -19.98 -32.43
CA GLU A 105 -2.13 -21.00 -31.47
C GLU A 105 -2.45 -20.56 -30.04
N VAL A 106 -2.97 -21.50 -29.25
CA VAL A 106 -3.23 -21.32 -27.83
C VAL A 106 -2.69 -22.54 -27.08
N HIS A 107 -1.82 -22.27 -26.10
CA HIS A 107 -1.17 -23.28 -25.27
C HIS A 107 -1.48 -23.01 -23.81
N VAL A 108 -1.66 -24.07 -23.01
CA VAL A 108 -1.71 -23.93 -21.55
C VAL A 108 -0.39 -24.46 -20.99
N PHE A 109 0.30 -23.65 -20.19
CA PHE A 109 1.65 -23.91 -19.75
C PHE A 109 1.83 -23.52 -18.28
N LYS A 110 2.40 -24.43 -17.47
CA LYS A 110 2.82 -24.12 -16.09
C LYS A 110 4.35 -24.02 -16.03
N PRO A 111 4.93 -22.81 -15.90
CA PRO A 111 6.38 -22.66 -15.83
C PRO A 111 6.93 -23.23 -14.54
N ALA A 112 8.19 -23.71 -14.58
CA ALA A 112 8.89 -24.26 -13.41
C ALA A 112 9.09 -23.24 -12.27
N THR A 113 8.96 -21.95 -12.56
CA THR A 113 8.99 -20.85 -11.58
C THR A 113 7.65 -20.65 -10.85
N SER A 114 6.56 -21.26 -11.33
CA SER A 114 5.29 -21.33 -10.61
C SER A 114 5.31 -22.49 -9.61
N LYS A 115 4.69 -22.31 -8.44
CA LYS A 115 4.68 -23.34 -7.40
C LYS A 115 3.95 -24.59 -7.93
N ALA A 116 4.64 -25.72 -7.97
CA ALA A 116 4.12 -26.93 -8.62
C ALA A 116 2.80 -27.45 -8.01
N GLY A 117 2.58 -27.27 -6.70
CA GLY A 117 1.35 -27.71 -6.02
C GLY A 117 0.15 -26.75 -6.11
N ASN A 118 0.31 -25.53 -6.64
CA ASN A 118 -0.82 -24.61 -6.80
C ASN A 118 -1.51 -24.80 -8.17
N SER A 119 -2.70 -24.24 -8.31
CA SER A 119 -3.48 -24.32 -9.55
C SER A 119 -3.06 -23.32 -10.63
N GLU A 120 -2.06 -22.47 -10.37
CA GLU A 120 -1.64 -21.44 -11.33
C GLU A 120 -1.07 -22.05 -12.61
N ALA A 121 -1.61 -21.64 -13.75
CA ALA A 121 -1.14 -21.97 -15.08
C ALA A 121 -1.23 -20.72 -15.98
N TYR A 122 -0.57 -20.73 -17.13
CA TYR A 122 -0.56 -19.60 -18.06
C TYR A 122 -1.08 -20.05 -19.41
N VAL A 123 -2.07 -19.31 -19.93
CA VAL A 123 -2.54 -19.44 -21.30
C VAL A 123 -1.66 -18.57 -22.18
N VAL A 124 -0.88 -19.19 -23.07
CA VAL A 124 0.03 -18.55 -24.01
C VAL A 124 -0.61 -18.57 -25.40
N CYS A 125 -1.02 -17.40 -25.86
CA CYS A 125 -1.68 -17.20 -27.15
C CYS A 125 -0.70 -16.54 -28.12
N LEU A 126 -0.54 -17.12 -29.32
CA LEU A 126 0.43 -16.68 -30.31
C LEU A 126 -0.28 -16.29 -31.61
N ARG A 127 0.26 -15.23 -32.26
CA ARG A 127 -0.18 -14.74 -33.57
C ARG A 127 -1.66 -14.35 -33.56
N TYR A 128 -1.93 -13.21 -32.93
CA TYR A 128 -3.25 -12.60 -32.87
C TYR A 128 -3.79 -12.33 -34.28
N VAL A 129 -4.99 -12.82 -34.60
CA VAL A 129 -5.58 -12.67 -35.95
C VAL A 129 -6.02 -11.23 -36.26
N GLY A 130 -6.08 -10.36 -35.24
CA GLY A 130 -6.46 -8.96 -35.39
C GLY A 130 -7.94 -8.68 -35.10
N ARG A 131 -8.21 -7.45 -34.65
CA ARG A 131 -9.54 -7.01 -34.19
C ARG A 131 -10.63 -7.09 -35.26
N GLU A 132 -10.27 -6.87 -36.52
CA GLU A 132 -11.13 -6.95 -37.70
C GLU A 132 -11.86 -8.29 -37.78
N ASN A 133 -11.16 -9.39 -37.47
CA ASN A 133 -11.71 -10.75 -37.51
C ASN A 133 -12.69 -11.04 -36.36
N LEU A 134 -12.70 -10.21 -35.32
CA LEU A 134 -13.59 -10.36 -34.16
C LEU A 134 -14.84 -9.48 -34.22
N HIS A 135 -15.06 -8.73 -35.31
CA HIS A 135 -16.10 -7.70 -35.39
C HIS A 135 -17.52 -8.18 -35.01
N LEU A 136 -17.89 -9.42 -35.32
CA LEU A 136 -19.18 -10.01 -34.95
C LEU A 136 -19.32 -10.30 -33.44
N LEU A 137 -18.20 -10.58 -32.76
CA LEU A 137 -18.16 -10.88 -31.34
C LEU A 137 -18.02 -9.61 -30.48
N LEU A 138 -17.45 -8.53 -31.05
CA LEU A 138 -17.16 -7.28 -30.31
C LEU A 138 -18.38 -6.73 -29.54
N PRO A 139 -19.60 -6.62 -30.10
CA PRO A 139 -20.73 -6.07 -29.36
C PRO A 139 -21.07 -6.90 -28.12
N LYS A 140 -21.04 -8.24 -28.25
CA LYS A 140 -21.31 -9.16 -27.15
C LYS A 140 -20.18 -9.16 -26.12
N MET A 141 -18.93 -9.03 -26.58
CA MET A 141 -17.77 -8.88 -25.69
C MET A 141 -17.87 -7.62 -24.83
N MET A 142 -18.23 -6.49 -25.44
CA MET A 142 -18.40 -5.22 -24.72
C MET A 142 -19.61 -5.26 -23.77
N GLN A 143 -20.72 -5.89 -24.17
CA GLN A 143 -21.91 -6.04 -23.33
C GLN A 143 -21.65 -6.86 -22.05
N ASN A 144 -20.75 -7.84 -22.13
CA ASN A 144 -20.40 -8.71 -21.01
C ASN A 144 -19.22 -8.19 -20.18
N PHE A 145 -18.61 -7.06 -20.56
CA PHE A 145 -17.45 -6.51 -19.88
C PHE A 145 -17.84 -5.97 -18.48
N GLY A 146 -17.19 -6.48 -17.44
CA GLY A 146 -17.37 -6.04 -16.06
C GLY A 146 -17.57 -7.17 -15.07
N THR A 147 -18.00 -6.82 -13.86
CA THR A 147 -18.12 -7.74 -12.71
C THR A 147 -19.25 -8.76 -12.84
N GLU A 148 -20.30 -8.46 -13.63
CA GLU A 148 -21.48 -9.33 -13.78
C GLU A 148 -21.30 -10.49 -14.77
N MET A 149 -20.08 -10.70 -15.28
CA MET A 149 -19.79 -11.70 -16.29
C MET A 149 -20.00 -13.15 -15.82
N ILE A 150 -19.95 -13.40 -14.50
CA ILE A 150 -20.04 -14.76 -13.89
C ILE A 150 -21.28 -15.54 -14.36
N ASN A 151 -22.39 -14.85 -14.65
CA ASN A 151 -23.66 -15.48 -15.04
C ASN A 151 -23.90 -15.49 -16.56
N LYS A 152 -22.92 -15.12 -17.39
CA LYS A 152 -23.09 -14.92 -18.83
C LYS A 152 -22.09 -15.77 -19.61
N ALA A 153 -22.60 -16.60 -20.53
CA ALA A 153 -21.77 -17.32 -21.49
C ALA A 153 -21.67 -16.55 -22.82
N LEU A 154 -20.44 -16.43 -23.36
CA LEU A 154 -20.24 -15.82 -24.67
C LEU A 154 -20.69 -16.75 -25.80
N PHE A 155 -20.52 -18.05 -25.61
CA PHE A 155 -20.93 -19.12 -26.50
C PHE A 155 -21.82 -20.11 -25.75
N SER A 156 -22.89 -20.56 -26.41
CA SER A 156 -23.66 -21.68 -25.90
C SER A 156 -22.87 -22.98 -26.03
N GLN A 157 -23.11 -23.92 -25.12
CA GLN A 157 -22.40 -25.20 -25.11
C GLN A 157 -22.47 -25.95 -26.45
N HIS A 158 -23.62 -25.92 -27.14
CA HIS A 158 -23.81 -26.60 -28.42
C HIS A 158 -23.01 -26.01 -29.59
N ILE A 159 -22.44 -24.81 -29.44
CA ILE A 159 -21.58 -24.18 -30.46
C ILE A 159 -20.12 -24.61 -30.26
N LEU A 160 -19.75 -25.07 -29.07
CA LEU A 160 -18.38 -25.48 -28.77
C LEU A 160 -18.06 -26.79 -29.51
N PRO A 161 -17.03 -26.83 -30.37
CA PRO A 161 -16.67 -28.05 -31.08
C PRO A 161 -16.27 -29.17 -30.12
N GLU A 162 -16.72 -30.40 -30.39
CA GLU A 162 -16.35 -31.57 -29.58
C GLU A 162 -14.84 -31.81 -29.54
N SER A 163 -14.14 -31.52 -30.65
CA SER A 163 -12.67 -31.60 -30.70
C SER A 163 -12.00 -30.65 -29.71
N PHE A 164 -12.49 -29.42 -29.60
CA PHE A 164 -12.00 -28.45 -28.63
C PHE A 164 -12.27 -28.91 -27.20
N LEU A 165 -13.50 -29.36 -26.92
CA LEU A 165 -13.89 -29.84 -25.59
C LEU A 165 -13.05 -31.02 -25.13
N LYS A 166 -12.77 -31.97 -26.03
CA LYS A 166 -11.92 -33.12 -25.74
C LYS A 166 -10.48 -32.71 -25.41
N THR A 167 -9.87 -31.84 -26.22
CA THR A 167 -8.52 -31.33 -25.93
C THR A 167 -8.48 -30.53 -24.62
N HIS A 168 -9.53 -29.77 -24.33
CA HIS A 168 -9.66 -29.05 -23.07
C HIS A 168 -9.72 -30.01 -21.86
N GLU A 169 -10.52 -31.07 -21.94
CA GLU A 169 -10.59 -32.11 -20.90
C GLU A 169 -9.24 -32.78 -20.67
N GLU A 170 -8.54 -33.18 -21.74
CA GLU A 170 -7.20 -33.77 -21.67
C GLU A 170 -6.19 -32.83 -21.00
N CYS A 171 -6.26 -31.52 -21.32
CA CYS A 171 -5.45 -30.49 -20.69
C CYS A 171 -5.74 -30.37 -19.18
N CYS A 172 -7.01 -30.32 -18.80
CA CYS A 172 -7.45 -30.27 -17.40
C CYS A 172 -6.98 -31.50 -16.62
N MET A 173 -7.12 -32.70 -17.19
CA MET A 173 -6.65 -33.96 -16.59
C MET A 173 -5.13 -33.98 -16.39
N PHE A 174 -4.37 -33.45 -17.36
CA PHE A 174 -2.91 -33.38 -17.28
C PHE A 174 -2.47 -32.52 -16.08
N PHE A 175 -2.96 -31.29 -15.96
CA PHE A 175 -2.58 -30.41 -14.86
C PHE A 175 -3.08 -30.91 -13.51
N HIS A 176 -4.29 -31.46 -13.47
CA HIS A 176 -4.83 -32.09 -12.27
C HIS A 176 -3.92 -33.21 -11.76
N LYS A 177 -3.50 -34.12 -12.66
CA LYS A 177 -2.59 -35.22 -12.31
C LYS A 177 -1.26 -34.70 -11.75
N CYS A 178 -0.61 -33.78 -12.44
CA CYS A 178 0.67 -33.21 -11.99
C CYS A 178 0.54 -32.49 -10.63
N GLN A 179 -0.57 -31.78 -10.42
CA GLN A 179 -0.84 -31.09 -9.16
C GLN A 179 -1.02 -32.08 -8.01
N VAL A 180 -1.85 -33.13 -8.20
CA VAL A 180 -2.09 -34.17 -7.19
C VAL A 180 -0.78 -34.87 -6.83
N GLU A 181 -0.01 -35.32 -7.83
CA GLU A 181 1.29 -35.97 -7.60
C GLU A 181 2.23 -35.09 -6.78
N THR A 182 2.30 -33.79 -7.10
CA THR A 182 3.13 -32.83 -6.37
C THR A 182 2.65 -32.61 -4.94
N ILE A 183 1.33 -32.48 -4.72
CA ILE A 183 0.77 -32.29 -3.38
C ILE A 183 1.04 -33.52 -2.52
N SER A 184 0.82 -34.72 -3.05
CA SER A 184 1.10 -35.98 -2.35
C SER A 184 2.58 -36.10 -1.98
N GLU A 185 3.49 -35.74 -2.90
CA GLU A 185 4.92 -35.75 -2.63
C GLU A 185 5.31 -34.72 -1.56
N ASN A 186 4.74 -33.51 -1.61
CA ASN A 186 4.99 -32.49 -0.59
C ASN A 186 4.52 -32.91 0.80
N ILE A 187 3.37 -33.60 0.91
CA ILE A 187 2.87 -34.14 2.18
C ILE A 187 3.85 -35.19 2.72
N ARG A 188 4.28 -36.14 1.87
CA ARG A 188 5.26 -37.16 2.24
C ARG A 188 6.57 -36.54 2.74
N LEU A 189 7.12 -35.60 1.98
CA LEU A 189 8.37 -34.91 2.32
C LEU A 189 8.24 -34.05 3.59
N PHE A 190 7.05 -33.49 3.85
CA PHE A 190 6.81 -32.73 5.07
C PHE A 190 6.83 -33.62 6.32
N GLU A 191 6.27 -34.83 6.23
CA GLU A 191 6.30 -35.81 7.32
C GLU A 191 7.72 -36.33 7.58
N CYS A 192 8.46 -36.65 6.52
CA CYS A 192 9.83 -37.11 6.61
C CYS A 192 10.60 -36.77 5.33
N MET A 193 11.59 -35.89 5.44
CA MET A 193 12.55 -35.60 4.36
C MET A 193 13.94 -36.08 4.78
N GLU A 194 14.47 -37.08 4.07
CA GLU A 194 15.83 -37.55 4.32
C GLU A 194 16.88 -36.56 3.79
N GLU A 195 18.07 -36.54 4.40
CA GLU A 195 19.17 -35.67 3.95
C GLU A 195 19.58 -35.92 2.49
N ALA A 196 19.44 -37.15 2.01
CA ALA A 196 19.71 -37.51 0.62
C ALA A 196 18.70 -36.86 -0.34
N GLU A 197 17.42 -36.84 0.03
CA GLU A 197 16.35 -36.21 -0.74
C GLU A 197 16.49 -34.69 -0.74
N GLN A 198 16.79 -34.09 0.42
CA GLN A 198 17.06 -32.66 0.53
C GLN A 198 18.23 -32.24 -0.37
N ARG A 199 19.33 -33.01 -0.39
CA ARG A 199 20.47 -32.77 -1.29
C ARG A 199 20.08 -32.92 -2.76
N LYS A 200 19.29 -33.94 -3.09
CA LYS A 200 18.78 -34.15 -4.46
C LYS A 200 17.93 -32.98 -4.94
N LEU A 201 16.99 -32.50 -4.11
CA LEU A 201 16.13 -31.36 -4.43
C LEU A 201 16.93 -30.06 -4.63
N ASN A 202 17.90 -29.80 -3.76
CA ASN A 202 18.80 -28.64 -3.90
C ASN A 202 19.59 -28.71 -5.21
N LYS A 203 20.11 -29.90 -5.56
CA LYS A 203 20.81 -30.10 -6.84
C LYS A 203 19.89 -29.89 -8.04
N LEU A 204 18.66 -30.40 -8.00
CA LEU A 204 17.68 -30.20 -9.07
C LEU A 204 17.34 -28.72 -9.28
N ARG A 205 17.18 -27.96 -8.20
CA ARG A 205 16.97 -26.50 -8.25
C ARG A 205 18.12 -25.81 -8.99
N ASP A 206 19.37 -26.13 -8.64
CA ASP A 206 20.54 -25.50 -9.24
C ASP A 206 20.69 -25.90 -10.72
N CYS A 207 20.46 -27.17 -11.05
CA CYS A 207 20.44 -27.65 -12.44
C CYS A 207 19.33 -26.98 -13.27
N ALA A 208 18.15 -26.72 -12.70
CA ALA A 208 17.06 -26.05 -13.41
C ALA A 208 17.43 -24.60 -13.77
N ALA A 209 18.06 -23.87 -12.84
CA ALA A 209 18.53 -22.51 -13.10
C ALA A 209 19.60 -22.49 -14.21
N GLU A 210 20.57 -23.41 -14.17
CA GLU A 210 21.60 -23.54 -15.19
C GLU A 210 21.01 -23.94 -16.56
N PHE A 211 20.10 -24.89 -16.57
CA PHE A 211 19.38 -25.31 -17.78
C PHE A 211 18.66 -24.13 -18.44
N PHE A 212 17.98 -23.30 -17.66
CA PHE A 212 17.29 -22.11 -18.18
C PHE A 212 18.26 -21.14 -18.86
N ILE A 213 19.37 -20.80 -18.18
CA ILE A 213 20.39 -19.90 -18.73
C ILE A 213 20.96 -20.44 -20.05
N ARG A 214 21.29 -21.74 -20.09
CA ARG A 214 21.87 -22.39 -21.26
C ARG A 214 20.86 -22.51 -22.42
N LYS A 215 19.67 -23.04 -22.15
CA LYS A 215 18.63 -23.28 -23.16
C LYS A 215 18.20 -22.00 -23.88
N PHE A 216 18.01 -20.92 -23.12
CA PHE A 216 17.55 -19.65 -23.68
C PHE A 216 18.70 -18.68 -23.98
N HIS A 217 19.95 -19.12 -23.84
CA HIS A 217 21.14 -18.30 -24.09
C HIS A 217 21.10 -16.95 -23.37
N MET A 218 20.64 -16.96 -22.12
CA MET A 218 20.43 -15.75 -21.33
C MET A 218 21.77 -15.03 -21.12
N LYS A 219 21.79 -13.73 -21.43
CA LYS A 219 22.96 -12.87 -21.22
C LYS A 219 22.65 -11.77 -20.22
N PRO A 220 23.61 -11.37 -19.37
CA PRO A 220 23.45 -10.19 -18.53
C PRO A 220 23.13 -8.96 -19.39
N ILE A 221 22.17 -8.16 -18.96
CA ILE A 221 21.86 -6.89 -19.61
C ILE A 221 22.97 -5.90 -19.25
N GLY A 222 23.61 -5.30 -20.25
CA GLY A 222 24.63 -4.26 -20.05
C GLY A 222 24.09 -3.08 -19.24
N ARG A 223 24.91 -2.50 -18.36
CA ARG A 223 24.49 -1.43 -17.43
C ARG A 223 23.82 -0.23 -18.11
N ASN A 224 24.26 0.11 -19.33
CA ASN A 224 23.69 1.22 -20.11
C ASN A 224 22.23 0.97 -20.53
N ASN A 225 21.81 -0.30 -20.57
CA ASN A 225 20.45 -0.73 -20.94
C ASN A 225 19.59 -0.99 -19.71
N TRP A 226 20.07 -0.71 -18.50
CA TRP A 226 19.26 -0.85 -17.30
C TRP A 226 18.22 0.27 -17.27
N LEU A 227 16.95 -0.13 -17.18
CA LEU A 227 15.84 0.80 -16.92
C LEU A 227 15.99 1.50 -15.55
N VAL A 228 16.65 0.83 -14.60
CA VAL A 228 16.96 1.36 -13.27
C VAL A 228 18.47 1.52 -13.14
N LYS A 229 18.98 2.72 -13.45
CA LYS A 229 20.43 3.02 -13.52
C LYS A 229 21.11 3.09 -12.15
N LYS A 230 20.36 3.42 -11.10
CA LYS A 230 20.84 3.44 -9.72
C LYS A 230 20.06 2.38 -8.95
N SER A 231 20.74 1.32 -8.53
CA SER A 231 20.31 0.61 -7.32
C SER A 231 20.53 1.59 -6.17
N GLN A 232 19.61 2.53 -5.96
CA GLN A 232 19.62 3.25 -4.69
C GLN A 232 19.51 2.14 -3.63
N ALA A 233 20.52 2.03 -2.76
CA ALA A 233 20.58 1.00 -1.73
C ALA A 233 19.39 1.06 -0.75
N GLY A 234 18.47 2.04 -0.88
CA GLY A 234 17.18 2.12 -0.19
C GLY A 234 15.97 1.57 -0.96
N CYS A 235 16.10 1.17 -2.23
CA CYS A 235 15.09 0.38 -2.95
C CYS A 235 15.43 -1.12 -2.97
N SER A 236 16.37 -1.56 -2.12
CA SER A 236 16.29 -2.92 -1.60
C SER A 236 14.91 -3.04 -0.99
N MET A 237 14.07 -3.97 -1.48
CA MET A 237 12.81 -4.31 -0.84
C MET A 237 13.09 -4.42 0.65
N ASN A 238 12.61 -3.45 1.43
CA ASN A 238 13.17 -3.13 2.73
C ASN A 238 13.20 -4.42 3.57
N ALA A 239 14.37 -5.03 3.75
CA ALA A 239 14.47 -6.38 4.28
C ALA A 239 14.01 -6.44 5.75
N LYS A 240 13.96 -5.28 6.44
CA LYS A 240 13.30 -5.13 7.73
C LYS A 240 11.80 -5.47 7.70
N TRP A 241 11.11 -5.19 6.60
CA TRP A 241 9.65 -5.30 6.48
C TRP A 241 9.20 -6.41 5.53
N PHE A 242 9.96 -6.67 4.46
CA PHE A 242 9.72 -7.81 3.55
C PHE A 242 10.56 -9.04 3.87
N GLY A 243 11.68 -8.90 4.61
CA GLY A 243 12.56 -10.02 4.96
C GLY A 243 12.04 -10.92 6.08
N GLN A 244 10.97 -10.51 6.77
CA GLN A 244 10.17 -11.39 7.63
C GLN A 244 8.94 -11.98 6.94
N ARG A 245 8.89 -12.04 5.60
CA ARG A 245 7.84 -12.77 4.87
C ARG A 245 7.74 -14.27 5.19
N ASN A 246 8.61 -14.83 6.03
CA ASN A 246 8.74 -16.27 6.26
C ASN A 246 8.63 -16.75 7.72
N LYS A 247 7.82 -16.12 8.58
CA LYS A 247 7.47 -16.76 9.88
C LYS A 247 5.99 -16.84 10.25
N TYR A 248 5.09 -16.13 9.56
CA TYR A 248 3.70 -15.99 10.04
C TYR A 248 2.64 -16.10 8.94
N PHE A 249 2.89 -16.89 7.88
CA PHE A 249 1.74 -17.43 7.16
C PHE A 249 1.12 -18.50 8.04
N SER A 250 0.04 -18.14 8.72
CA SER A 250 -0.81 -19.11 9.39
C SER A 250 -1.23 -20.20 8.40
N THR A 251 -1.42 -21.44 8.85
CA THR A 251 -1.95 -22.49 7.97
C THR A 251 -3.35 -22.11 7.47
N TYR A 252 -3.82 -22.72 6.38
CA TYR A 252 -5.21 -22.49 5.92
C TYR A 252 -6.23 -22.78 7.04
N ASN A 253 -5.99 -23.84 7.82
CA ASN A 253 -6.83 -24.20 8.95
C ASN A 253 -6.77 -23.13 10.05
N GLU A 254 -5.59 -22.60 10.38
CA GLU A 254 -5.46 -21.49 11.33
C GLU A 254 -6.17 -20.22 10.84
N ARG A 255 -6.07 -19.89 9.54
CA ARG A 255 -6.83 -18.77 8.96
C ARG A 255 -8.33 -18.98 9.06
N ARG A 256 -8.83 -20.17 8.69
CA ARG A 256 -10.26 -20.51 8.81
C ARG A 256 -10.74 -20.45 10.26
N ILE A 257 -9.96 -20.98 11.19
CA ILE A 257 -10.24 -20.88 12.61
C ILE A 257 -10.30 -19.40 13.03
N MET A 258 -9.33 -18.58 12.63
CA MET A 258 -9.34 -17.13 12.89
C MET A 258 -10.54 -16.41 12.27
N GLU A 259 -10.95 -16.75 11.05
CA GLU A 259 -12.12 -16.18 10.37
C GLU A 259 -13.43 -16.50 11.12
N THR A 260 -13.52 -17.68 11.74
CA THR A 260 -14.69 -18.07 12.56
C THR A 260 -14.70 -17.45 13.95
N MET A 261 -13.57 -16.96 14.44
CA MET A 261 -13.48 -16.37 15.76
C MET A 261 -14.07 -14.96 15.79
N THR A 262 -14.77 -14.65 16.87
CA THR A 262 -15.17 -13.28 17.13
C THR A 262 -13.94 -12.44 17.50
N TRP A 263 -14.04 -11.12 17.35
CA TRP A 263 -13.01 -10.18 17.83
C TRP A 263 -12.61 -10.44 19.29
N ASN A 264 -13.59 -10.75 20.15
CA ASN A 264 -13.37 -11.02 21.57
C ASN A 264 -12.54 -12.29 21.78
N ASP A 265 -12.83 -13.36 21.03
CA ASP A 265 -12.05 -14.59 21.08
C ASP A 265 -10.62 -14.37 20.59
N LYS A 266 -10.45 -13.53 19.56
CA LYS A 266 -9.12 -13.18 19.03
C LYS A 266 -8.30 -12.40 20.05
N VAL A 267 -8.92 -11.43 20.74
CA VAL A 267 -8.27 -10.67 21.83
C VAL A 267 -7.93 -11.60 22.99
N ALA A 268 -8.86 -12.44 23.44
CA ALA A 268 -8.62 -13.36 24.57
C ALA A 268 -7.48 -14.36 24.31
N LYS A 269 -7.40 -14.90 23.08
CA LYS A 269 -6.34 -15.81 22.65
C LYS A 269 -5.03 -15.12 22.28
N GLY A 270 -5.00 -13.79 22.29
CA GLY A 270 -3.77 -13.04 22.12
C GLY A 270 -3.26 -12.89 20.70
N TYR A 271 -4.13 -13.01 19.70
CA TYR A 271 -3.73 -12.90 18.29
C TYR A 271 -3.09 -11.55 17.94
N PHE A 272 -3.42 -10.50 18.68
CA PHE A 272 -2.86 -9.17 18.49
C PHE A 272 -1.65 -8.88 19.38
N TYR A 273 -1.28 -9.75 20.34
CA TYR A 273 -0.29 -9.42 21.38
C TYR A 273 1.07 -9.07 20.83
N HIS A 274 1.59 -9.80 19.84
CA HIS A 274 2.90 -9.47 19.27
C HIS A 274 3.00 -8.00 18.80
N TRP A 275 1.97 -7.49 18.14
CA TRP A 275 1.92 -6.11 17.67
C TRP A 275 1.48 -5.13 18.75
N ALA A 276 0.57 -5.57 19.62
CA ALA A 276 -0.01 -4.77 20.69
C ALA A 276 0.88 -4.70 21.93
N GLU A 277 1.94 -5.50 22.10
CA GLU A 277 2.90 -5.47 23.21
C GLU A 277 4.19 -4.70 22.86
N GLU A 278 4.53 -4.65 21.56
CA GLU A 278 5.60 -3.80 21.02
C GLU A 278 5.32 -2.30 21.15
N HIS A 279 4.14 -1.91 21.64
CA HIS A 279 3.80 -0.52 22.00
C HIS A 279 4.77 0.11 23.02
N SER A 280 5.47 -0.73 23.80
CA SER A 280 6.31 -0.37 24.95
C SER A 280 7.80 -0.29 24.63
N LEU A 281 8.22 -0.53 23.38
CA LEU A 281 9.60 -0.29 22.95
C LEU A 281 9.87 1.22 23.04
N ASN A 282 10.46 1.64 24.17
CA ASN A 282 10.87 2.98 24.58
C ASN A 282 10.93 4.00 23.43
N ASN A 283 10.11 5.06 23.53
CA ASN A 283 10.19 6.27 22.69
C ASN A 283 10.55 5.98 21.23
N ALA A 284 9.67 5.36 20.45
CA ALA A 284 9.95 4.91 19.08
C ALA A 284 10.55 6.00 18.14
N GLY A 285 10.38 7.28 18.46
CA GLY A 285 10.98 8.40 17.73
C GLY A 285 12.32 8.94 18.27
N ASN A 286 12.84 8.46 19.40
CA ASN A 286 14.09 8.97 20.03
C ASN A 286 15.33 8.82 19.14
N MET A 287 15.31 7.88 18.20
CA MET A 287 16.43 7.58 17.31
C MET A 287 16.09 7.83 15.84
N CYS A 288 14.86 8.26 15.53
CA CYS A 288 14.40 8.47 14.17
C CYS A 288 14.47 9.97 13.82
N ILE A 289 15.68 10.43 13.53
CA ILE A 289 15.95 11.81 13.08
C ILE A 289 16.21 11.77 11.59
N LEU A 290 15.43 12.55 10.86
CA LEU A 290 15.61 12.74 9.43
C LEU A 290 16.23 14.12 9.18
N GLU A 291 17.54 14.13 8.98
CA GLU A 291 18.30 15.34 8.65
C GLU A 291 17.96 15.85 7.25
N GLY A 292 17.52 17.10 7.17
CA GLY A 292 17.27 17.83 5.94
C GLY A 292 18.57 18.15 5.22
N SER A 293 18.70 17.66 3.98
CA SER A 293 19.69 18.19 3.04
C SER A 293 19.16 19.50 2.44
N PHE A 294 20.05 20.43 2.07
CA PHE A 294 19.71 21.57 1.22
C PHE A 294 19.48 21.07 -0.21
N SER A 295 18.44 20.26 -0.41
CA SER A 295 17.95 19.93 -1.75
C SER A 295 17.09 21.09 -2.21
N ASN A 296 17.44 21.71 -3.33
CA ASN A 296 16.59 22.69 -4.00
C ASN A 296 15.19 22.07 -4.18
N LEU A 297 14.22 22.53 -3.38
CA LEU A 297 12.85 22.07 -3.43
C LEU A 297 12.23 22.61 -4.73
N GLU A 298 12.45 21.89 -5.83
CA GLU A 298 11.99 22.27 -7.16
C GLU A 298 10.65 21.58 -7.44
N CYS A 299 9.58 22.38 -7.44
CA CYS A 299 8.22 21.92 -7.70
C CYS A 299 7.77 22.10 -9.16
N SER A 300 8.66 22.52 -10.07
CA SER A 300 8.36 22.79 -11.49
C SER A 300 7.77 21.59 -12.23
N PHE A 301 8.14 20.37 -11.83
CA PHE A 301 7.64 19.10 -12.40
C PHE A 301 6.58 18.41 -11.54
N TRP A 302 6.11 19.05 -10.47
CA TRP A 302 5.07 18.47 -9.63
C TRP A 302 3.69 18.69 -10.23
N TYR A 303 2.78 17.78 -9.92
CA TYR A 303 1.41 17.85 -10.37
C TYR A 303 0.48 17.40 -9.23
N ILE A 304 -0.72 17.97 -9.23
CA ILE A 304 -1.78 17.57 -8.31
C ILE A 304 -2.56 16.44 -8.98
N LEU A 305 -2.63 15.30 -8.31
CA LEU A 305 -3.40 14.15 -8.72
C LEU A 305 -4.73 14.13 -7.96
N GLU A 306 -5.80 14.43 -8.69
CA GLU A 306 -7.17 14.23 -8.24
C GLU A 306 -7.64 12.81 -8.57
N GLY A 307 -8.53 12.28 -7.75
CA GLY A 307 -9.17 11.00 -8.03
C GLY A 307 -10.36 10.76 -7.12
N LYS A 308 -10.96 9.58 -7.25
CA LYS A 308 -12.15 9.24 -6.46
C LYS A 308 -11.85 9.33 -4.95
N ARG A 309 -12.80 9.86 -4.18
CA ARG A 309 -12.71 9.90 -2.71
C ARG A 309 -12.38 8.52 -2.16
N LEU A 310 -11.43 8.49 -1.22
CA LEU A 310 -11.01 7.24 -0.60
C LEU A 310 -12.18 6.68 0.23
N PRO A 311 -12.52 5.39 0.09
CA PRO A 311 -13.52 4.76 0.94
C PRO A 311 -12.93 4.28 2.28
N ARG A 312 -11.63 3.96 2.28
CA ARG A 312 -10.81 3.53 3.44
C ARG A 312 -9.35 3.36 3.01
N VAL A 313 -8.43 3.42 3.96
CA VAL A 313 -7.02 3.08 3.78
C VAL A 313 -6.82 1.60 4.11
N LYS A 314 -6.70 0.76 3.09
CA LYS A 314 -6.42 -0.68 3.26
C LYS A 314 -4.94 -0.99 3.38
N CYS A 315 -4.12 -0.29 2.59
CA CYS A 315 -2.68 -0.49 2.51
C CYS A 315 -2.00 0.87 2.32
N SER A 316 -0.75 0.95 2.74
CA SER A 316 0.11 2.12 2.52
C SER A 316 1.54 1.64 2.27
N PRO A 317 2.28 2.23 1.31
CA PRO A 317 3.70 1.94 1.16
C PRO A 317 4.53 2.43 2.36
N PHE A 318 3.93 3.26 3.23
CA PHE A 318 4.55 3.88 4.40
C PHE A 318 4.19 3.15 5.69
N CYS A 319 3.60 1.96 5.64
CA CYS A 319 3.22 1.19 6.84
C CYS A 319 3.27 -0.31 6.57
N ASP A 320 3.52 -1.10 7.60
CA ASP A 320 3.40 -2.56 7.51
C ASP A 320 1.94 -2.96 7.23
N VAL A 321 1.76 -3.81 6.23
CA VAL A 321 0.42 -4.22 5.77
C VAL A 321 -0.32 -4.98 6.86
N GLN A 322 0.35 -5.87 7.60
CA GLN A 322 -0.30 -6.69 8.63
C GLN A 322 -0.70 -5.84 9.84
N VAL A 323 0.14 -4.89 10.24
CA VAL A 323 -0.18 -3.94 11.32
C VAL A 323 -1.41 -3.13 10.95
N LEU A 324 -1.46 -2.59 9.73
CA LEU A 324 -2.59 -1.79 9.27
C LEU A 324 -3.87 -2.62 9.10
N GLU A 325 -3.79 -3.87 8.62
CA GLU A 325 -4.92 -4.80 8.55
C GLU A 325 -5.50 -5.08 9.94
N ASN A 326 -4.65 -5.40 10.91
CA ASN A 326 -5.06 -5.64 12.29
C ASN A 326 -5.70 -4.39 12.93
N LEU A 327 -5.12 -3.22 12.67
CA LEU A 327 -5.70 -1.95 13.13
C LEU A 327 -7.06 -1.68 12.47
N ASN A 328 -7.18 -1.92 11.17
CA ASN A 328 -8.45 -1.79 10.46
C ASN A 328 -9.53 -2.72 11.00
N GLU A 329 -9.18 -3.96 11.35
CA GLU A 329 -10.10 -4.88 12.03
C GLU A 329 -10.53 -4.31 13.39
N ALA A 330 -9.58 -3.84 14.20
CA ALA A 330 -9.82 -3.27 15.51
C ALA A 330 -10.75 -2.04 15.46
N VAL A 331 -10.48 -1.10 14.56
CA VAL A 331 -11.25 0.14 14.37
C VAL A 331 -12.67 -0.18 13.87
N LYS A 332 -12.83 -1.18 12.99
CA LYS A 332 -14.15 -1.60 12.49
C LYS A 332 -15.04 -2.13 13.61
N GLU A 333 -14.49 -2.88 14.55
CA GLU A 333 -15.24 -3.40 15.70
C GLU A 333 -15.59 -2.30 16.71
N LEU A 334 -14.66 -1.36 16.94
CA LEU A 334 -14.90 -0.15 17.73
C LEU A 334 -16.08 0.66 17.16
N GLY A 335 -16.11 0.85 15.84
CA GLY A 335 -17.14 1.62 15.11
C GLY A 335 -18.53 0.98 15.10
N ARG A 336 -18.66 -0.33 15.39
CA ARG A 336 -19.94 -1.04 15.53
C ARG A 336 -20.66 -0.76 16.85
N GLY A 337 -20.16 0.16 17.67
CA GLY A 337 -20.79 0.59 18.93
C GLY A 337 -20.61 -0.39 20.09
N ARG A 338 -19.77 -1.43 19.95
CA ARG A 338 -19.55 -2.45 20.99
C ARG A 338 -18.61 -1.97 22.11
N LEU A 339 -17.75 -0.99 21.84
CA LEU A 339 -16.90 -0.37 22.85
C LEU A 339 -17.47 0.99 23.28
N LYS A 340 -18.04 1.07 24.49
CA LYS A 340 -18.41 2.34 25.16
C LYS A 340 -17.15 3.09 25.62
N CYS A 341 -16.33 3.57 24.70
CA CYS A 341 -15.05 4.18 25.05
C CYS A 341 -15.17 5.71 25.14
N ARG A 342 -15.59 6.22 26.31
CA ARG A 342 -15.38 7.63 26.68
C ARG A 342 -14.95 7.89 28.13
N SER A 343 -15.07 6.94 29.07
CA SER A 343 -14.87 7.29 30.50
C SER A 343 -14.11 6.33 31.41
N MET A 344 -13.65 5.15 30.97
CA MET A 344 -13.02 4.17 31.88
C MET A 344 -11.95 3.32 31.16
N LEU A 345 -10.80 3.90 30.81
CA LEU A 345 -9.61 3.11 30.48
C LEU A 345 -8.59 3.26 31.58
N GLN A 346 -8.19 2.13 32.18
CA GLN A 346 -7.02 2.16 33.05
C GLN A 346 -5.76 2.39 32.19
N PRO A 347 -4.92 3.39 32.52
CA PRO A 347 -3.68 3.65 31.78
C PRO A 347 -2.80 2.40 31.77
N CYS A 348 -2.27 2.03 30.60
CA CYS A 348 -1.22 1.02 30.52
C CYS A 348 0.04 1.54 31.25
N ARG A 349 0.55 0.76 32.21
CA ARG A 349 1.73 1.12 33.02
C ARG A 349 3.03 1.15 32.21
N SER A 350 3.08 0.45 31.07
CA SER A 350 4.22 0.43 30.16
C SER A 350 4.16 1.52 29.08
N CYS A 351 3.03 2.24 28.98
CA CYS A 351 2.83 3.31 28.02
C CYS A 351 3.10 4.65 28.66
N GLU A 352 4.37 5.05 28.72
CA GLU A 352 4.71 6.40 29.14
C GLU A 352 4.30 7.38 28.05
N VAL A 353 3.25 8.15 28.33
CA VAL A 353 2.88 9.29 27.48
C VAL A 353 3.89 10.39 27.75
N LEU A 354 4.53 10.86 26.68
CA LEU A 354 5.51 11.93 26.76
C LEU A 354 4.81 13.20 27.26
N PRO A 355 5.13 13.69 28.47
CA PRO A 355 4.64 14.97 28.95
C PRO A 355 5.18 16.09 28.07
N GLY A 356 4.48 17.22 28.07
CA GLY A 356 4.84 18.36 27.21
C GLY A 356 6.29 18.82 27.42
N GLU A 357 6.74 18.89 28.67
CA GLU A 357 8.11 19.22 29.06
C GLU A 357 9.16 18.36 28.33
N LEU A 358 8.96 17.04 28.25
CA LEU A 358 9.90 16.12 27.56
C LEU A 358 9.86 16.27 26.04
N ILE A 359 8.73 16.70 25.46
CA ILE A 359 8.65 17.03 24.03
C ILE A 359 9.49 18.28 23.75
N LEU A 360 9.35 19.29 24.61
CA LEU A 360 10.09 20.55 24.52
C LEU A 360 11.59 20.36 24.77
N GLU A 361 11.96 19.50 25.72
CA GLU A 361 13.35 19.10 25.97
C GLU A 361 13.96 18.46 24.72
N LYS A 362 13.24 17.53 24.06
CA LYS A 362 13.72 16.95 22.79
C LYS A 362 13.90 17.98 21.68
N VAL A 363 13.00 18.95 21.57
CA VAL A 363 13.17 20.05 20.60
C VAL A 363 14.43 20.84 20.94
N SER A 364 14.66 21.15 22.22
CA SER A 364 15.87 21.83 22.70
C SER A 364 17.15 21.02 22.41
N ASP A 365 17.15 19.71 22.67
CA ASP A 365 18.27 18.80 22.41
C ASP A 365 18.58 18.68 20.93
N LEU A 366 17.54 18.54 20.10
CA LEU A 366 17.67 18.58 18.64
C LEU A 366 18.25 19.92 18.20
N SER A 367 17.84 21.06 18.77
CA SER A 367 18.45 22.35 18.44
C SER A 367 19.93 22.43 18.87
N ARG A 368 20.28 21.92 20.06
CA ARG A 368 21.63 22.00 20.67
C ARG A 368 22.66 21.12 19.99
N CYS A 369 22.35 19.84 19.74
CA CYS A 369 23.25 18.90 19.06
C CYS A 369 23.77 19.45 17.72
N HIS A 370 23.06 20.41 17.13
CA HIS A 370 23.37 21.01 15.85
C HIS A 370 24.13 22.35 15.94
N GLN A 371 24.10 23.05 17.07
CA GLN A 371 24.91 24.27 17.31
C GLN A 371 26.39 23.91 17.52
N GLU A 372 26.68 22.77 18.16
CA GLU A 372 28.05 22.28 18.38
C GLU A 372 28.79 21.92 17.08
N PHE A 373 28.07 21.58 16.00
CA PHE A 373 28.66 21.17 14.72
C PHE A 373 29.07 22.33 13.80
N LEU A 374 28.58 23.56 14.03
CA LEU A 374 28.77 24.70 13.12
C LEU A 374 29.82 25.72 13.59
N SER A 375 30.36 25.61 14.81
CA SER A 375 31.29 26.62 15.35
C SER A 375 30.81 28.07 15.17
N GLU A 376 29.48 28.28 15.15
CA GLU A 376 28.86 29.59 15.13
C GLU A 376 28.45 29.93 16.56
N SER A 377 29.11 30.93 17.14
CA SER A 377 28.70 31.54 18.41
C SER A 377 27.43 32.37 18.18
N CYS A 378 26.27 31.72 18.17
CA CYS A 378 24.99 32.42 18.07
C CYS A 378 24.18 32.13 19.34
N GLY A 379 24.23 33.08 20.28
CA GLY A 379 23.37 33.13 21.45
C GLY A 379 21.96 33.61 21.11
N ASP A 380 21.33 33.04 20.07
CA ASP A 380 20.01 33.48 19.65
C ASP A 380 18.94 32.55 20.21
N GLN A 381 18.03 33.17 20.96
CA GLN A 381 16.78 32.59 21.40
C GLN A 381 15.91 32.26 20.17
N PHE A 382 15.48 31.00 20.01
CA PHE A 382 14.62 30.59 18.89
C PHE A 382 13.17 30.44 19.34
N LYS A 383 12.23 30.58 18.40
CA LYS A 383 10.80 30.39 18.70
C LYS A 383 10.39 28.96 18.37
N CYS A 384 9.60 28.35 19.26
CA CYS A 384 8.98 27.06 19.05
C CYS A 384 7.46 27.26 18.93
N PHE A 385 6.96 27.10 17.71
CA PHE A 385 5.54 27.21 17.42
C PHE A 385 4.86 25.87 17.69
N VAL A 386 3.82 25.90 18.52
CA VAL A 386 3.10 24.70 18.94
C VAL A 386 1.67 24.75 18.43
N VAL A 387 1.30 23.76 17.60
CA VAL A 387 -0.04 23.63 17.04
C VAL A 387 -0.86 22.65 17.88
N GLY A 388 -2.07 23.03 18.27
CA GLY A 388 -3.06 22.06 18.77
C GLY A 388 -2.70 21.32 20.07
N PHE A 389 -1.71 21.83 20.83
CA PHE A 389 -1.36 21.33 22.17
C PHE A 389 -1.43 22.46 23.21
N PRO A 390 -2.63 22.75 23.76
CA PRO A 390 -2.79 23.80 24.77
C PRO A 390 -1.89 23.59 26.00
N SER A 391 -1.78 22.34 26.47
CA SER A 391 -0.98 21.97 27.64
C SER A 391 0.53 22.19 27.49
N LEU A 392 1.03 22.26 26.25
CA LEU A 392 2.43 22.56 25.96
C LEU A 392 2.76 24.05 26.06
N CYS A 393 1.73 24.90 25.94
CA CYS A 393 1.89 26.37 25.95
C CYS A 393 1.89 26.94 27.39
N ASP A 394 1.42 26.16 28.36
CA ASP A 394 1.40 26.51 29.79
C ASP A 394 2.71 26.17 30.52
N THR A 395 3.69 25.58 29.83
CA THR A 395 4.97 25.13 30.40
C THR A 395 5.99 26.28 30.42
N GLU A 396 6.80 26.41 31.47
CA GLU A 396 7.84 27.45 31.55
C GLU A 396 8.83 27.36 30.38
N SER A 397 9.20 28.52 29.82
CA SER A 397 10.14 28.61 28.71
C SER A 397 11.52 28.06 29.11
N GLN A 398 12.06 27.17 28.27
CA GLN A 398 13.45 26.71 28.39
C GLN A 398 14.40 27.89 28.09
N PRO A 399 15.60 27.96 28.69
CA PRO A 399 16.43 29.18 28.72
C PRO A 399 16.78 29.79 27.34
N ASN A 400 16.68 29.02 26.25
CA ASN A 400 16.97 29.45 24.88
C ASN A 400 15.78 29.34 23.90
N MET A 401 14.55 29.06 24.38
CA MET A 401 13.38 28.78 23.55
C MET A 401 12.14 29.57 23.99
N GLU A 402 11.61 30.42 23.11
CA GLU A 402 10.33 31.11 23.29
C GLU A 402 9.18 30.25 22.73
N ILE A 403 8.25 29.79 23.58
CA ILE A 403 7.11 28.96 23.15
C ILE A 403 5.99 29.88 22.65
N LYS A 404 5.51 29.64 21.43
CA LYS A 404 4.38 30.38 20.85
C LYS A 404 3.22 29.44 20.53
N PRO A 405 2.05 29.57 21.20
CA PRO A 405 0.85 28.93 20.71
C PRO A 405 0.51 29.49 19.33
N MET A 406 0.08 28.61 18.41
CA MET A 406 -0.35 29.05 17.10
C MET A 406 -1.87 29.01 16.98
N ASP A 407 -2.47 30.16 16.65
CA ASP A 407 -3.90 30.33 16.39
C ASP A 407 -4.28 29.73 15.02
N SER A 408 -4.13 28.41 14.88
CA SER A 408 -4.56 27.66 13.71
C SER A 408 -5.99 27.15 13.90
N PRO A 409 -6.78 26.95 12.83
CA PRO A 409 -8.00 26.15 12.93
C PRO A 409 -7.68 24.84 13.64
N THR A 410 -8.47 24.51 14.67
CA THR A 410 -8.29 23.29 15.47
C THR A 410 -8.27 22.09 14.52
N LEU A 411 -7.12 21.44 14.40
CA LEU A 411 -7.01 20.20 13.64
C LEU A 411 -8.02 19.22 14.22
N LEU A 412 -9.03 18.84 13.42
CA LEU A 412 -10.05 17.92 13.89
C LEU A 412 -9.38 16.59 14.26
N THR A 413 -9.49 16.21 15.53
CA THR A 413 -9.21 14.84 15.95
C THR A 413 -10.38 13.98 15.51
N PHE A 414 -10.31 13.43 14.30
CA PHE A 414 -11.35 12.53 13.82
C PHE A 414 -11.31 11.23 14.60
N SER A 415 -12.48 10.85 15.11
CA SER A 415 -12.70 9.60 15.82
C SER A 415 -13.26 8.55 14.85
N PHE A 416 -12.76 7.32 14.92
CA PHE A 416 -13.33 6.12 14.27
C PHE A 416 -13.54 6.20 12.75
N SER A 417 -12.48 6.50 12.00
CA SER A 417 -12.53 6.39 10.54
C SER A 417 -11.45 5.45 10.03
N LEU A 418 -11.83 4.52 9.15
CA LEU A 418 -10.87 3.74 8.36
C LEU A 418 -10.14 4.60 7.32
N LEU A 419 -10.42 5.90 7.24
CA LEU A 419 -9.71 6.86 6.41
C LEU A 419 -8.43 7.40 7.08
N TYR A 420 -8.35 7.40 8.41
CA TYR A 420 -7.22 8.00 9.14
C TYR A 420 -6.87 9.41 8.62
N ASP A 421 -5.65 9.63 8.13
CA ASP A 421 -5.17 10.88 7.53
C ASP A 421 -5.68 11.12 6.09
N GLY A 422 -6.52 10.23 5.56
CA GLY A 422 -7.15 10.31 4.24
C GLY A 422 -8.49 11.02 4.19
N GLU A 423 -8.99 11.50 5.34
CA GLU A 423 -10.21 12.31 5.43
C GLU A 423 -9.98 13.69 4.76
N PRO A 424 -10.73 14.06 3.70
CA PRO A 424 -10.48 15.30 2.95
C PRO A 424 -10.46 16.58 3.81
N LYS A 425 -11.35 16.66 4.81
CA LYS A 425 -11.39 17.81 5.73
C LYS A 425 -10.14 17.89 6.60
N TYR A 426 -9.65 16.75 7.10
CA TYR A 426 -8.40 16.71 7.86
C TYR A 426 -7.21 17.12 7.00
N GLN A 427 -7.13 16.61 5.76
CA GLN A 427 -6.06 16.95 4.83
C GLN A 427 -6.01 18.46 4.52
N GLN A 428 -7.17 19.08 4.30
CA GLN A 428 -7.27 20.52 4.07
C GLN A 428 -6.82 21.30 5.31
N GLN A 429 -7.34 20.99 6.49
CA GLN A 429 -6.97 21.67 7.73
C GLN A 429 -5.47 21.54 8.04
N LEU A 430 -4.89 20.37 7.78
CA LEU A 430 -3.45 20.13 7.96
C LEU A 430 -2.62 21.01 7.01
N LEU A 431 -3.03 21.13 5.74
CA LEU A 431 -2.37 22.01 4.78
C LEU A 431 -2.50 23.50 5.18
N GLU A 432 -3.69 23.94 5.59
CA GLU A 432 -3.92 25.31 6.08
C GLU A 432 -3.03 25.62 7.28
N CYS A 433 -2.93 24.68 8.22
CA CYS A 433 -2.07 24.78 9.37
C CYS A 433 -0.59 24.94 8.96
N VAL A 434 -0.09 24.06 8.07
CA VAL A 434 1.28 24.13 7.56
C VAL A 434 1.56 25.46 6.85
N LEU A 435 0.66 25.91 5.98
CA LEU A 435 0.78 27.21 5.29
C LEU A 435 0.83 28.37 6.28
N HIS A 436 -0.02 28.34 7.31
CA HIS A 436 -0.05 29.37 8.34
C HIS A 436 1.21 29.37 9.22
N SER A 437 1.76 28.18 9.54
CA SER A 437 3.04 28.04 10.26
C SER A 437 4.19 28.62 9.45
N LEU A 438 4.32 28.19 8.19
CA LEU A 438 5.45 28.56 7.33
C LEU A 438 5.52 30.08 7.07
N ALA A 439 4.38 30.77 7.12
CA ALA A 439 4.30 32.22 6.98
C ALA A 439 4.81 32.99 8.21
N GLN A 440 4.86 32.37 9.39
CA GLN A 440 5.25 33.02 10.65
C GLN A 440 6.66 32.67 11.14
N LEU A 441 7.20 31.54 10.67
CA LEU A 441 8.51 31.04 11.09
C LEU A 441 9.66 31.91 10.57
N ALA A 442 10.58 32.27 11.46
CA ALA A 442 11.88 32.84 11.12
C ALA A 442 12.95 31.75 11.02
N ALA A 443 14.08 32.07 10.36
CA ALA A 443 15.18 31.12 10.24
C ALA A 443 15.68 30.66 11.63
N GLY A 444 15.84 29.35 11.81
CA GLY A 444 16.21 28.74 13.08
C GLY A 444 15.04 28.30 13.96
N ASP A 445 13.82 28.78 13.71
CA ASP A 445 12.64 28.43 14.52
C ASP A 445 12.27 26.94 14.41
N ALA A 446 11.48 26.47 15.38
CA ALA A 446 10.95 25.12 15.46
C ALA A 446 9.43 25.09 15.34
N LEU A 447 8.89 23.97 14.88
CA LEU A 447 7.46 23.70 14.75
C LEU A 447 7.12 22.32 15.33
N VAL A 448 6.16 22.29 16.26
CA VAL A 448 5.56 21.06 16.79
C VAL A 448 4.17 20.91 16.20
N LEU A 449 4.00 19.90 15.35
CA LEU A 449 2.77 19.66 14.58
C LEU A 449 2.13 18.32 14.96
N PRO A 450 0.91 18.28 15.51
CA PRO A 450 0.19 17.04 15.75
C PRO A 450 -0.13 16.34 14.42
N LEU A 451 0.12 15.03 14.34
CA LEU A 451 -0.22 14.22 13.17
C LEU A 451 -1.01 12.98 13.53
N LEU A 452 -2.12 12.76 12.83
CA LEU A 452 -2.95 11.57 13.00
C LEU A 452 -2.22 10.30 12.52
N SER A 453 -1.63 10.36 11.32
CA SER A 453 -0.76 9.37 10.70
C SER A 453 -0.19 9.95 9.40
N CYS A 454 0.61 9.18 8.67
CA CYS A 454 1.11 9.52 7.34
C CYS A 454 0.89 8.33 6.38
N LEU A 455 -0.31 7.74 6.40
CA LEU A 455 -0.63 6.58 5.57
C LEU A 455 -0.93 6.97 4.12
N THR A 456 -1.43 8.19 3.89
CA THR A 456 -1.75 8.68 2.55
C THR A 456 -0.56 9.37 1.87
N ARG A 457 -0.55 9.35 0.53
CA ARG A 457 0.46 10.05 -0.29
C ARG A 457 0.42 11.56 -0.06
N PHE A 458 -0.76 12.10 0.21
CA PHE A 458 -0.95 13.51 0.55
C PHE A 458 -0.18 13.90 1.82
N THR A 459 -0.44 13.22 2.95
CA THR A 459 0.20 13.57 4.22
C THR A 459 1.70 13.29 4.20
N ALA A 460 2.13 12.18 3.56
CA ALA A 460 3.54 11.91 3.32
C ALA A 460 4.21 13.04 2.49
N GLY A 461 3.48 13.59 1.51
CA GLY A 461 3.87 14.79 0.76
C GLY A 461 4.10 16.00 1.65
N LEU A 462 3.20 16.28 2.60
CA LEU A 462 3.36 17.40 3.54
C LEU A 462 4.57 17.21 4.46
N VAL A 463 4.79 15.99 4.97
CA VAL A 463 5.98 15.66 5.77
C VAL A 463 7.26 15.84 4.95
N PHE A 464 7.25 15.50 3.66
CA PHE A 464 8.37 15.78 2.76
C PHE A 464 8.66 17.28 2.61
N ILE A 465 7.63 18.12 2.44
CA ILE A 465 7.83 19.59 2.39
C ILE A 465 8.47 20.08 3.69
N LEU A 466 7.95 19.66 4.84
CA LEU A 466 8.52 20.04 6.14
C LEU A 466 9.95 19.53 6.30
N HIS A 467 10.24 18.30 5.87
CA HIS A 467 11.59 17.76 5.86
C HIS A 467 12.58 18.65 5.08
N CYS A 468 12.16 19.22 3.95
CA CYS A 468 13.01 20.09 3.16
C CYS A 468 13.09 21.53 3.68
N CYS A 469 12.06 22.00 4.39
CA CYS A 469 12.02 23.36 4.95
C CYS A 469 12.77 23.48 6.30
N PHE A 470 13.08 22.36 6.94
CA PHE A 470 13.73 22.32 8.26
C PHE A 470 15.07 21.59 8.20
N ARG A 471 15.96 21.91 9.13
CA ARG A 471 17.27 21.25 9.26
C ARG A 471 17.14 19.79 9.65
N SER A 472 16.17 19.46 10.49
CA SER A 472 15.86 18.08 10.84
C SER A 472 14.39 17.96 11.21
N ILE A 473 13.81 16.80 10.92
CA ILE A 473 12.52 16.40 11.47
C ILE A 473 12.67 15.13 12.30
N ALA A 474 11.90 15.04 13.37
CA ALA A 474 11.74 13.87 14.23
C ALA A 474 10.26 13.68 14.56
N PHE A 475 9.90 12.61 15.24
CA PHE A 475 8.55 12.45 15.76
C PHE A 475 8.55 11.94 17.20
N VAL A 476 7.43 12.15 17.88
CA VAL A 476 7.17 11.60 19.21
C VAL A 476 5.83 10.89 19.22
N CYS A 477 5.80 9.71 19.84
CA CYS A 477 4.59 8.90 20.03
C CYS A 477 4.85 7.98 21.24
N PRO A 478 3.98 7.92 22.26
CA PRO A 478 2.67 8.57 22.34
C PRO A 478 2.65 9.96 23.01
N THR A 479 1.83 10.88 22.49
CA THR A 479 1.58 12.22 23.08
C THR A 479 0.24 12.32 23.85
N SER A 480 -0.57 11.25 23.83
CA SER A 480 -1.86 11.20 24.53
C SER A 480 -2.11 9.84 25.18
N ARG A 481 -2.82 9.86 26.31
CA ARG A 481 -3.35 8.68 27.01
C ARG A 481 -4.70 8.25 26.45
N GLU A 482 -5.43 9.19 25.84
CA GLU A 482 -6.73 8.90 25.25
C GLU A 482 -6.55 8.08 23.98
N PRO A 483 -7.27 6.95 23.85
CA PRO A 483 -7.34 6.28 22.57
C PRO A 483 -7.98 7.25 21.56
N LEU A 484 -7.60 7.16 20.29
CA LEU A 484 -8.35 7.76 19.18
C LEU A 484 -8.25 9.30 19.06
N ARG A 485 -7.35 9.95 19.80
CA ARG A 485 -6.86 11.30 19.47
C ARG A 485 -5.54 11.24 18.72
N THR A 486 -5.11 12.38 18.20
CA THR A 486 -3.76 12.58 17.66
C THR A 486 -2.72 12.17 18.71
N GLY A 487 -2.16 10.97 18.52
CA GLY A 487 -1.25 10.33 19.48
C GLY A 487 0.22 10.53 19.16
N ALA A 488 0.52 11.29 18.10
CA ALA A 488 1.87 11.61 17.68
C ALA A 488 2.02 13.10 17.34
N ALA A 489 3.23 13.61 17.48
CA ALA A 489 3.61 14.93 17.00
C ALA A 489 4.89 14.84 16.16
N LEU A 490 4.91 15.59 15.06
CA LEU A 490 6.10 15.85 14.28
C LEU A 490 6.86 17.03 14.89
N LEU A 491 8.15 16.86 15.09
CA LEU A 491 9.06 17.87 15.59
C LEU A 491 9.91 18.35 14.42
N CYS A 492 9.73 19.59 13.98
CA CYS A 492 10.51 20.19 12.92
C CYS A 492 11.43 21.24 13.53
N VAL A 493 12.73 21.12 13.34
CA VAL A 493 13.73 21.95 14.05
C VAL A 493 14.66 22.65 13.05
N GLY A 494 14.89 23.93 13.29
CA GLY A 494 15.81 24.76 12.50
C GLY A 494 15.24 25.09 11.13
N TYR A 495 14.18 25.90 11.07
CA TYR A 495 13.58 26.35 9.82
C TYR A 495 14.61 27.06 8.93
N ARG A 496 14.61 26.72 7.64
CA ARG A 496 15.56 27.23 6.63
C ARG A 496 14.89 28.08 5.55
N GLY A 497 13.57 28.27 5.64
CA GLY A 497 12.78 28.92 4.59
C GLY A 497 12.14 27.93 3.63
N ILE A 498 11.14 28.42 2.90
CA ILE A 498 10.45 27.72 1.82
C ILE A 498 10.54 28.56 0.54
N PRO A 499 10.85 27.97 -0.63
CA PRO A 499 10.87 28.73 -1.88
C PRO A 499 9.48 29.28 -2.25
N ALA A 500 9.41 30.53 -2.71
CA ALA A 500 8.16 31.18 -3.11
C ALA A 500 7.31 30.36 -4.12
N PRO A 501 7.88 29.72 -5.16
CA PRO A 501 7.10 28.89 -6.08
C PRO A 501 6.38 27.72 -5.39
N VAL A 502 6.97 27.17 -4.33
CA VAL A 502 6.37 26.07 -3.56
C VAL A 502 5.22 26.59 -2.70
N VAL A 503 5.36 27.79 -2.13
CA VAL A 503 4.26 28.44 -1.40
C VAL A 503 3.08 28.70 -2.32
N GLU A 504 3.30 29.26 -3.50
CA GLU A 504 2.26 29.49 -4.51
C GLU A 504 1.58 28.17 -4.93
N TYR A 505 2.37 27.12 -5.15
CA TYR A 505 1.85 25.79 -5.46
C TYR A 505 0.97 25.21 -4.34
N LEU A 506 1.39 25.34 -3.08
CA LEU A 506 0.60 24.89 -1.92
C LEU A 506 -0.67 25.74 -1.70
N GLN A 507 -0.63 27.03 -1.98
CA GLN A 507 -1.80 27.90 -1.95
C GLN A 507 -2.82 27.51 -3.03
N HIS A 508 -2.35 27.22 -4.25
CA HIS A 508 -3.20 26.71 -5.32
C HIS A 508 -3.83 25.36 -4.95
N LEU A 509 -3.04 24.44 -4.39
CA LEU A 509 -3.51 23.17 -3.86
C LEU A 509 -4.61 23.36 -2.81
N ASN A 510 -4.42 24.29 -1.87
CA ASN A 510 -5.41 24.57 -0.83
C ASN A 510 -6.73 25.13 -1.41
N ALA A 511 -6.64 26.02 -2.41
CA ALA A 511 -7.81 26.55 -3.09
C ALA A 511 -8.60 25.46 -3.84
N LEU A 512 -7.89 24.54 -4.50
CA LEU A 512 -8.51 23.37 -5.15
C LEU A 512 -9.21 22.47 -4.12
N MET A 513 -8.56 22.15 -3.00
CA MET A 513 -9.15 21.32 -1.94
C MET A 513 -10.39 21.97 -1.34
N ARG A 514 -10.38 23.29 -1.11
CA ARG A 514 -11.58 24.06 -0.71
C ARG A 514 -12.70 23.91 -1.73
N SER A 515 -12.42 24.13 -3.01
CA SER A 515 -13.42 23.97 -4.06
C SER A 515 -14.04 22.57 -4.08
N LEU A 516 -13.22 21.51 -3.95
CA LEU A 516 -13.71 20.13 -3.96
C LEU A 516 -14.58 19.80 -2.74
N LEU A 517 -14.27 20.37 -1.58
CA LEU A 517 -15.04 20.20 -0.35
C LEU A 517 -16.35 20.99 -0.38
N ASP A 518 -16.32 22.24 -0.85
CA ASP A 518 -17.48 23.13 -0.91
C ASP A 518 -18.55 22.61 -1.89
N THR A 519 -18.14 21.97 -2.98
CA THR A 519 -19.05 21.35 -3.95
C THR A 519 -19.46 19.92 -3.59
N ASP A 520 -19.03 19.41 -2.43
CA ASP A 520 -19.12 17.99 -2.03
C ASP A 520 -18.74 17.02 -3.17
N SER A 521 -17.63 17.33 -3.86
CA SER A 521 -17.19 16.58 -5.04
C SER A 521 -16.94 15.10 -4.69
N PRO A 522 -17.29 14.13 -5.55
CA PRO A 522 -16.91 12.73 -5.36
C PRO A 522 -15.39 12.49 -5.52
N GLN A 523 -14.63 13.54 -5.83
CA GLN A 523 -13.18 13.51 -5.94
C GLN A 523 -12.49 14.14 -4.72
N GLN A 524 -11.23 13.79 -4.52
CA GLN A 524 -10.31 14.44 -3.58
C GLN A 524 -8.91 14.49 -4.17
N VAL A 525 -8.05 15.33 -3.61
CA VAL A 525 -6.62 15.27 -3.91
C VAL A 525 -6.03 14.00 -3.28
N LEU A 526 -5.40 13.17 -4.11
CA LEU A 526 -4.75 11.92 -3.68
C LEU A 526 -3.24 12.12 -3.47
N GLN A 527 -2.62 13.01 -4.22
CA GLN A 527 -1.17 13.24 -4.23
C GLN A 527 -0.86 14.63 -4.80
N PHE A 528 0.16 15.31 -4.27
CA PHE A 528 0.70 16.55 -4.84
C PHE A 528 2.24 16.58 -4.92
N VAL A 529 2.90 15.58 -4.32
CA VAL A 529 4.33 15.31 -4.45
C VAL A 529 4.51 13.98 -5.19
N PRO A 530 5.37 13.89 -6.21
CA PRO A 530 5.62 12.65 -6.94
C PRO A 530 6.01 11.48 -6.03
N MET A 531 5.43 10.29 -6.26
CA MET A 531 5.74 9.09 -5.47
C MET A 531 7.19 8.63 -5.64
N GLU A 532 7.81 8.97 -6.77
CA GLU A 532 9.21 8.76 -7.03
C GLU A 532 10.07 9.44 -5.98
N ILE A 533 9.66 10.58 -5.45
CA ILE A 533 10.35 11.30 -4.37
C ILE A 533 10.03 10.64 -3.01
N LEU A 534 8.75 10.35 -2.75
CA LEU A 534 8.30 9.83 -1.45
C LEU A 534 8.78 8.41 -1.15
N LEU A 535 9.10 7.61 -2.18
CA LEU A 535 9.58 6.23 -2.05
C LEU A 535 11.11 6.11 -1.96
N GLN A 536 11.84 7.20 -1.71
CA GLN A 536 13.31 7.20 -1.67
C GLN A 536 13.90 7.34 -0.27
N GLY A 537 14.99 6.59 -0.06
CA GLY A 537 15.96 6.81 1.01
C GLY A 537 15.39 6.82 2.43
N LYS A 538 15.97 7.68 3.27
CA LYS A 538 15.66 7.79 4.71
C LYS A 538 14.24 8.29 4.98
N LEU A 539 13.62 9.03 4.06
CA LEU A 539 12.24 9.51 4.23
C LEU A 539 11.25 8.35 4.30
N LEU A 540 11.39 7.35 3.41
CA LEU A 540 10.51 6.18 3.41
C LEU A 540 10.63 5.39 4.73
N GLU A 541 11.85 5.24 5.25
CA GLU A 541 12.10 4.61 6.54
C GLU A 541 11.46 5.40 7.68
N PHE A 542 11.66 6.72 7.70
CA PHE A 542 11.07 7.63 8.69
C PHE A 542 9.53 7.54 8.72
N LEU A 543 8.88 7.59 7.54
CA LEU A 543 7.42 7.46 7.43
C LEU A 543 6.94 6.08 7.88
N GLY A 544 7.70 5.03 7.56
CA GLY A 544 7.46 3.66 8.01
C GLY A 544 7.47 3.53 9.53
N ASP A 545 8.52 4.04 10.18
CA ASP A 545 8.69 3.98 11.63
C ASP A 545 7.62 4.81 12.35
N LEU A 546 7.30 6.01 11.85
CA LEU A 546 6.24 6.87 12.36
C LEU A 546 4.88 6.15 12.34
N ASN A 547 4.48 5.62 11.18
CA ASN A 547 3.20 4.96 11.04
C ASN A 547 3.13 3.66 11.85
N ALA A 548 4.21 2.89 11.92
CA ALA A 548 4.27 1.68 12.75
C ALA A 548 4.11 2.02 14.23
N ALA A 549 4.76 3.08 14.72
CA ALA A 549 4.62 3.54 16.11
C ALA A 549 3.17 3.95 16.41
N ILE A 550 2.56 4.75 15.54
CA ILE A 550 1.15 5.18 15.67
C ILE A 550 0.20 3.99 15.63
N ALA A 551 0.34 3.11 14.64
CA ALA A 551 -0.59 2.02 14.41
C ALA A 551 -0.54 0.95 15.52
N LYS A 552 0.67 0.55 15.96
CA LYS A 552 0.85 -0.38 17.08
C LYS A 552 0.30 0.20 18.38
N ARG A 553 0.52 1.51 18.61
CA ARG A 553 -0.03 2.22 19.77
C ARG A 553 -1.55 2.23 19.77
N GLN A 554 -2.18 2.57 18.65
CA GLN A 554 -3.64 2.58 18.53
C GLN A 554 -4.22 1.17 18.70
N LEU A 555 -3.61 0.16 18.06
CA LEU A 555 -4.01 -1.23 18.21
C LEU A 555 -3.94 -1.69 19.67
N HIS A 556 -2.83 -1.38 20.37
CA HIS A 556 -2.67 -1.67 21.79
C HIS A 556 -3.81 -1.09 22.63
N LEU A 557 -4.12 0.19 22.44
CA LEU A 557 -5.16 0.86 23.22
C LEU A 557 -6.55 0.25 22.98
N ILE A 558 -6.86 -0.12 21.73
CA ILE A 558 -8.14 -0.78 21.40
C ILE A 558 -8.21 -2.18 22.01
N VAL A 559 -7.14 -2.97 21.91
CA VAL A 559 -7.07 -4.32 22.50
C VAL A 559 -7.17 -4.25 24.03
N GLN A 560 -6.45 -3.33 24.66
CA GLN A 560 -6.50 -3.11 26.10
C GLN A 560 -7.90 -2.71 26.56
N ALA A 561 -8.56 -1.81 25.83
CA ALA A 561 -9.93 -1.39 26.09
C ALA A 561 -10.90 -2.58 26.08
N GLN A 562 -10.75 -3.47 25.09
CA GLN A 562 -11.56 -4.66 24.98
C GLN A 562 -11.32 -5.63 26.15
N GLN A 563 -10.06 -5.86 26.52
CA GLN A 563 -9.72 -6.73 27.66
C GLN A 563 -10.30 -6.21 28.98
N GLN A 564 -10.23 -4.90 29.22
CA GLN A 564 -10.80 -4.27 30.42
C GLN A 564 -12.32 -4.42 30.45
N GLN A 565 -13.00 -4.24 29.32
CA GLN A 565 -14.44 -4.50 29.22
C GLN A 565 -14.77 -5.97 29.53
N MET A 566 -14.03 -6.92 28.95
CA MET A 566 -14.22 -8.35 29.22
C MET A 566 -13.98 -8.72 30.69
N ALA A 567 -12.98 -8.12 31.34
CA ALA A 567 -12.67 -8.35 32.76
C ALA A 567 -13.68 -7.71 33.72
N SER A 568 -14.30 -6.59 33.32
CA SER A 568 -15.26 -5.85 34.15
C SER A 568 -16.66 -6.50 34.26
N GLY A 569 -16.93 -7.56 33.50
CA GLY A 569 -18.21 -8.29 33.54
C GLY A 569 -19.44 -7.47 33.10
N ILE A 570 -19.25 -6.31 32.46
CA ILE A 570 -20.34 -5.50 31.93
C ILE A 570 -20.93 -6.24 30.72
N PRO A 571 -22.24 -6.56 30.70
CA PRO A 571 -22.84 -7.34 29.62
C PRO A 571 -22.79 -6.57 28.28
N LEU A 572 -22.63 -7.34 27.20
CA LEU A 572 -22.59 -6.93 25.79
C LEU A 572 -23.84 -6.16 25.35
#